data_AF-A0A3A9BAC1-F1
#
_entry.id   AF-A0A3A9BAC1-F1
#
_cell.length_a   1.000
_cell.length_b   1.000
_cell.length_c   1.000
_cell.angle_alpha   90.00
_cell.angle_beta   90.00
_cell.angle_gamma   90.00
#
_symmetry.space_group_name_H-M   'P 1'
#
loop_
_entity.id
_entity.type
_entity.pdbx_description
1 polymer ?
#
loop_
_entity_poly.entity_id
_entity_poly.type
_entity_poly.pdbx_seq_one_letter_code
_entity_poly.pdbx_strand_id
1 'polypeptide(L)'
;MILCNMADSCLKGKVCCCCQCEEKERCNDLCDNLGNLTDCGFAQMNQEDALVVMKKDAAAVIKAIADLTIQKKKIEEQEKGMRAQLIKAMEQYGVKKFESDSVTFTYTAPMVRNSIDSAKLKKELPDVAAKYTKTSNVSASVKIEVRG
;
A
#
# COMPACT_ATOMS: atom_id res chain seq x y z
N MET A 1 25.79 10.01 -9.80
CA MET A 1 27.13 9.68 -9.27
C MET A 1 27.09 8.26 -8.71
N ILE A 2 28.11 7.44 -8.99
CA ILE A 2 28.19 6.07 -8.47
C ILE A 2 29.04 6.05 -7.21
N LEU A 3 28.44 5.61 -6.10
CA LEU A 3 29.04 5.48 -4.78
C LEU A 3 29.54 4.04 -4.59
N CYS A 4 30.55 3.87 -3.73
CA CYS A 4 31.07 2.56 -3.33
C CYS A 4 30.59 2.24 -1.91
N ASN A 5 29.97 1.08 -1.71
CA ASN A 5 29.43 0.64 -0.42
C ASN A 5 30.37 -0.34 0.34
N MET A 6 31.66 -0.38 0.01
CA MET A 6 32.64 -1.13 0.81
C MET A 6 32.92 -0.40 2.13
N ALA A 7 33.09 -1.16 3.22
CA ALA A 7 33.63 -0.62 4.48
C ALA A 7 35.01 0.01 4.20
N ASP A 8 35.24 1.23 4.70
CA ASP A 8 36.39 2.09 4.37
C ASP A 8 36.44 2.56 2.90
N SER A 9 35.34 3.15 2.43
CA SER A 9 35.29 3.79 1.09
C SER A 9 36.43 4.80 0.91
N CYS A 10 37.33 4.54 -0.06
CA CYS A 10 38.52 5.31 -0.42
C CYS A 10 39.35 5.85 0.75
N LEU A 11 40.58 5.35 0.92
CA LEU A 11 41.57 5.84 1.90
C LEU A 11 41.84 7.36 1.83
N LYS A 12 41.51 8.02 0.71
CA LYS A 12 41.62 9.47 0.50
C LYS A 12 40.34 10.27 0.83
N GLY A 13 39.32 9.63 1.41
CA GLY A 13 38.06 10.27 1.85
C GLY A 13 37.07 10.61 0.73
N LYS A 14 37.24 10.08 -0.49
CA LYS A 14 36.33 10.32 -1.62
C LYS A 14 35.20 9.27 -1.66
N VAL A 15 33.96 9.73 -1.73
CA VAL A 15 32.76 8.87 -1.80
C VAL A 15 32.38 8.58 -3.26
N CYS A 16 33.30 8.03 -4.05
CA CYS A 16 33.03 7.65 -5.44
C CYS A 16 33.65 6.28 -5.77
N CYS A 17 33.05 5.56 -6.71
CA CYS A 17 33.60 4.29 -7.18
C CYS A 17 34.96 4.49 -7.86
N CYS A 18 35.95 3.65 -7.57
CA CYS A 18 37.29 3.70 -8.18
C CYS A 18 37.25 3.66 -9.72
N CYS A 19 36.24 3.00 -10.31
CA CYS A 19 36.03 2.93 -11.76
C CYS A 19 35.68 4.30 -12.38
N GLN A 20 35.05 5.19 -11.62
CA GLN A 20 34.62 6.52 -12.05
C GLN A 20 35.50 7.65 -11.46
N CYS A 21 36.59 7.31 -10.78
CA CYS A 21 37.47 8.29 -10.14
C CYS A 21 38.40 8.95 -11.17
N GLU A 22 38.44 10.28 -11.19
CA GLU A 22 39.29 11.06 -12.11
C GLU A 22 40.80 10.84 -11.86
N GLU A 23 41.17 10.46 -10.64
CA GLU A 23 42.56 10.19 -10.25
C GLU A 23 42.96 8.72 -10.39
N LYS A 24 42.11 7.88 -10.99
CA LYS A 24 42.36 6.42 -11.09
C LYS A 24 43.72 6.07 -11.70
N GLU A 25 44.19 6.84 -12.68
CA GLU A 25 45.44 6.57 -13.40
C GLU A 25 46.71 6.83 -12.54
N ARG A 26 46.57 7.57 -11.44
CA ARG A 26 47.67 7.97 -10.55
C ARG A 26 47.45 7.50 -9.11
N CYS A 27 46.45 6.64 -8.89
CA CYS A 27 46.13 6.11 -7.57
C CYS A 27 46.81 4.75 -7.39
N ASN A 28 47.65 4.61 -6.37
CA ASN A 28 48.30 3.33 -6.04
C ASN A 28 47.36 2.39 -5.27
N ASP A 29 46.26 2.90 -4.74
CA ASP A 29 45.28 2.18 -3.91
C ASP A 29 43.98 1.95 -4.71
N LEU A 30 44.09 1.35 -5.90
CA LEU A 30 42.93 0.95 -6.70
C LEU A 30 42.30 -0.32 -6.11
N CYS A 31 40.98 -0.44 -6.20
CA CYS A 31 40.32 -1.68 -5.81
C CYS A 31 40.55 -2.78 -6.84
N ASP A 32 40.59 -4.04 -6.40
CA ASP A 32 40.81 -5.20 -7.27
C ASP A 32 39.66 -5.42 -8.28
N ASN A 33 38.49 -4.80 -8.05
CA ASN A 33 37.29 -4.92 -8.88
C ASN A 33 37.20 -3.87 -10.00
N LEU A 34 38.33 -3.34 -10.48
CA LEU A 34 38.39 -2.27 -11.47
C LEU A 34 37.86 -2.63 -12.87
N GLY A 35 37.70 -3.94 -13.15
CA GLY A 35 37.43 -4.46 -14.49
C GLY A 35 35.97 -4.45 -14.95
N ASN A 36 34.98 -4.41 -14.03
CA ASN A 36 33.59 -4.49 -14.44
C ASN A 36 32.63 -3.80 -13.45
N LEU A 37 32.16 -2.60 -13.81
CA LEU A 37 31.21 -1.81 -13.01
C LEU A 37 29.91 -2.60 -12.72
N THR A 38 29.53 -3.47 -13.64
CA THR A 38 28.34 -4.32 -13.59
C THR A 38 28.47 -5.51 -12.64
N ASP A 39 29.69 -6.03 -12.42
CA ASP A 39 29.93 -7.22 -11.57
C ASP A 39 30.59 -6.88 -10.23
N CYS A 40 30.96 -5.61 -10.01
CA CYS A 40 31.62 -5.15 -8.79
C CYS A 40 30.78 -5.42 -7.52
N GLY A 41 29.43 -5.45 -7.62
CA GLY A 41 28.53 -5.75 -6.50
C GLY A 41 28.47 -4.68 -5.39
N PHE A 42 29.47 -3.79 -5.31
CA PHE A 42 29.58 -2.70 -4.34
C PHE A 42 29.32 -1.31 -4.92
N ALA A 43 29.23 -1.20 -6.25
CA ALA A 43 28.90 0.03 -6.95
C ALA A 43 27.38 0.28 -6.89
N GLN A 44 26.97 1.37 -6.26
CA GLN A 44 25.57 1.76 -6.17
C GLN A 44 25.38 3.16 -6.70
N MET A 45 24.28 3.39 -7.44
CA MET A 45 23.87 4.76 -7.76
C MET A 45 23.51 5.48 -6.46
N ASN A 46 23.85 6.77 -6.36
CA ASN A 46 23.34 7.60 -5.28
C ASN A 46 21.80 7.58 -5.27
N GLN A 47 21.22 7.74 -4.09
CA GLN A 47 19.78 7.61 -3.89
C GLN A 47 18.99 8.65 -4.72
N GLU A 48 19.52 9.86 -4.90
CA GLU A 48 18.87 10.93 -5.65
C GLU A 48 18.81 10.66 -7.15
N ASP A 49 19.91 10.22 -7.79
CA ASP A 49 19.88 9.91 -9.23
C ASP A 49 19.12 8.61 -9.49
N ALA A 50 19.21 7.63 -8.57
CA ALA A 50 18.44 6.39 -8.65
C ALA A 50 16.92 6.66 -8.65
N LEU A 51 16.45 7.60 -7.81
CA LEU A 51 15.05 8.02 -7.78
C LEU A 51 14.64 8.73 -9.07
N VAL A 52 15.51 9.54 -9.66
CA VAL A 52 15.23 10.23 -10.93
C VAL A 52 15.11 9.25 -12.08
N VAL A 53 16.04 8.28 -12.18
CA VAL A 53 16.02 7.23 -13.20
C VAL A 53 14.80 6.32 -13.02
N MET A 54 14.52 5.88 -11.79
CA MET A 54 13.32 5.08 -11.49
C MET A 54 12.03 5.82 -11.87
N LYS A 55 11.91 7.11 -11.54
CA LYS A 55 10.75 7.92 -11.92
C LYS A 55 10.56 8.00 -13.43
N LYS A 56 11.64 8.08 -14.19
CA LYS A 56 11.61 8.14 -15.65
C LYS A 56 11.24 6.78 -16.26
N ASP A 57 11.87 5.71 -15.80
CA ASP A 57 11.65 4.35 -16.31
C ASP A 57 10.26 3.82 -15.92
N ALA A 58 9.79 4.15 -14.71
CA ALA A 58 8.47 3.81 -14.22
C ALA A 58 7.39 4.86 -14.57
N ALA A 59 7.68 5.92 -15.32
CA ALA A 59 6.73 7.01 -15.60
C ALA A 59 5.43 6.49 -16.24
N ALA A 60 5.55 5.55 -17.19
CA ALA A 60 4.41 4.91 -17.84
C ALA A 60 3.56 4.09 -16.86
N VAL A 61 4.21 3.36 -15.94
CA VAL A 61 3.55 2.54 -14.91
C VAL A 61 2.85 3.44 -13.88
N ILE A 62 3.52 4.51 -13.43
CA ILE A 62 2.94 5.48 -12.49
C ILE A 62 1.69 6.13 -13.09
N LYS A 63 1.75 6.53 -14.37
CA LYS A 63 0.60 7.09 -15.08
C LYS A 63 -0.54 6.08 -15.18
N ALA A 64 -0.24 4.84 -15.55
CA ALA A 64 -1.25 3.77 -15.62
C ALA A 64 -1.92 3.52 -14.26
N ILE A 65 -1.16 3.51 -13.16
CA ILE A 65 -1.70 3.36 -11.79
C ILE A 65 -2.63 4.54 -11.44
N ALA A 66 -2.22 5.76 -11.77
CA ALA A 66 -3.03 6.96 -11.52
C ALA A 66 -4.36 6.90 -12.29
N ASP A 67 -4.31 6.54 -13.58
CA ASP A 67 -5.49 6.41 -14.44
C ASP A 67 -6.42 5.30 -13.93
N LEU A 68 -5.89 4.14 -13.56
CA LEU A 68 -6.66 3.05 -12.95
C LEU A 68 -7.32 3.48 -11.64
N THR A 69 -6.65 4.28 -10.83
CA THR A 69 -7.21 4.80 -9.57
C THR A 69 -8.37 5.75 -9.82
N ILE A 70 -8.26 6.62 -10.83
CA ILE A 70 -9.35 7.52 -11.23
C ILE A 70 -10.54 6.73 -11.79
N GLN A 71 -10.27 5.75 -12.65
CA GLN A 71 -11.32 4.88 -13.20
C GLN A 71 -12.03 4.10 -12.10
N LYS A 72 -11.30 3.53 -11.15
CA LYS A 72 -11.89 2.83 -10.00
C LYS A 72 -12.83 3.72 -9.19
N LYS A 73 -12.43 4.97 -8.89
CA LYS A 73 -13.30 5.93 -8.20
C LYS A 73 -14.58 6.22 -8.98
N LYS A 74 -14.49 6.41 -10.30
CA LYS A 74 -15.67 6.62 -11.15
C LYS A 74 -16.60 5.41 -11.16
N ILE A 75 -16.05 4.20 -11.25
CA ILE A 75 -16.83 2.96 -11.19
C ILE A 75 -17.52 2.82 -9.83
N GLU A 76 -16.82 3.10 -8.72
CA GLU A 76 -17.42 3.07 -7.38
C GLU A 76 -18.56 4.09 -7.21
N GLU A 77 -18.43 5.28 -7.78
CA GLU A 77 -19.50 6.29 -7.78
C GLU A 77 -20.70 5.87 -8.62
N GLN A 78 -20.46 5.33 -9.82
CA GLN A 78 -21.50 4.77 -10.68
C GLN A 78 -22.21 3.60 -10.00
N GLU A 79 -21.48 2.69 -9.38
CA GLU A 79 -22.01 1.54 -8.66
C GLU A 79 -22.91 1.99 -7.50
N LYS A 80 -22.51 3.00 -6.72
CA LYS A 80 -23.35 3.58 -5.66
C LYS A 80 -24.63 4.17 -6.22
N GLY A 81 -24.54 4.90 -7.34
CA GLY A 81 -25.70 5.46 -8.02
C GLY A 81 -26.68 4.37 -8.48
N MET A 82 -26.17 3.32 -9.12
CA MET A 82 -26.96 2.18 -9.59
C MET A 82 -27.58 1.39 -8.44
N ARG A 83 -26.83 1.13 -7.37
CA ARG A 83 -27.34 0.49 -6.15
C ARG A 83 -28.46 1.33 -5.51
N ALA A 84 -28.32 2.65 -5.46
CA ALA A 84 -29.36 3.53 -4.93
C ALA A 84 -30.62 3.54 -5.80
N GLN A 85 -30.47 3.54 -7.13
CA GLN A 85 -31.61 3.39 -8.04
C GLN A 85 -32.29 2.03 -7.87
N LEU A 86 -31.51 0.96 -7.70
CA LEU A 86 -32.05 -0.38 -7.46
C LEU A 86 -32.81 -0.45 -6.13
N ILE A 87 -32.27 0.14 -5.05
CA ILE A 87 -32.95 0.24 -3.76
C ILE A 87 -34.29 0.98 -3.92
N LYS A 88 -34.31 2.13 -4.59
CA LYS A 88 -35.55 2.89 -4.83
C LYS A 88 -36.58 2.09 -5.62
N ALA A 89 -36.15 1.35 -6.65
CA ALA A 89 -37.03 0.47 -7.41
C ALA A 89 -37.55 -0.68 -6.53
N MET A 90 -36.69 -1.34 -5.76
CA MET A 90 -37.09 -2.41 -4.83
C MET A 90 -38.09 -1.90 -3.78
N GLU A 91 -37.93 -0.68 -3.28
CA GLU A 91 -38.87 -0.01 -2.38
C GLU A 91 -40.21 0.29 -3.06
N GLN A 92 -40.19 0.86 -4.27
CA GLN A 92 -41.40 1.19 -5.04
C GLN A 92 -42.23 -0.04 -5.40
N TYR A 93 -41.58 -1.13 -5.79
CA TYR A 93 -42.25 -2.38 -6.18
C TYR A 93 -42.44 -3.35 -5.01
N GLY A 94 -41.97 -3.03 -3.80
CA GLY A 94 -42.10 -3.88 -2.62
C GLY A 94 -41.33 -5.22 -2.70
N VAL A 95 -40.31 -5.29 -3.55
CA VAL A 95 -39.54 -6.51 -3.81
C VAL A 95 -38.45 -6.68 -2.76
N LYS A 96 -38.60 -7.67 -1.88
CA LYS A 96 -37.63 -7.97 -0.80
C LYS A 96 -36.42 -8.77 -1.29
N LYS A 97 -36.59 -9.57 -2.34
CA LYS A 97 -35.54 -10.38 -2.95
C LYS A 97 -35.91 -10.63 -4.41
N PHE A 98 -34.97 -10.48 -5.32
CA PHE A 98 -35.10 -10.97 -6.70
C PHE A 98 -33.79 -11.59 -7.17
N GLU A 99 -33.91 -12.59 -8.03
CA GLU A 99 -32.79 -13.28 -8.64
C GLU A 99 -32.73 -12.90 -10.11
N SER A 100 -31.53 -12.60 -10.59
CA SER A 100 -31.20 -12.48 -12.01
C SER A 100 -30.29 -13.65 -12.39
N ASP A 101 -30.14 -13.93 -13.69
CA ASP A 101 -29.36 -15.06 -14.22
C ASP A 101 -27.92 -15.17 -13.69
N SER A 102 -27.39 -14.12 -13.06
CA SER A 102 -26.03 -14.13 -12.51
C SER A 102 -25.91 -13.59 -11.07
N VAL A 103 -26.94 -12.92 -10.54
CA VAL A 103 -26.85 -12.22 -9.25
C VAL A 103 -28.18 -12.24 -8.49
N THR A 104 -28.11 -12.59 -7.20
CA THR A 104 -29.22 -12.47 -6.25
C THR A 104 -29.15 -11.12 -5.55
N PHE A 105 -30.22 -10.32 -5.65
CA PHE A 105 -30.35 -9.05 -4.95
C PHE A 105 -31.34 -9.20 -3.79
N THR A 106 -30.88 -8.95 -2.57
CA THR A 106 -31.72 -8.94 -1.37
C THR A 106 -31.79 -7.51 -0.83
N TYR A 107 -33.00 -6.99 -0.69
CA TYR A 107 -33.24 -5.69 -0.09
C TYR A 107 -33.35 -5.86 1.42
N THR A 108 -32.38 -5.31 2.14
CA THR A 108 -32.43 -5.18 3.60
C THR A 108 -32.80 -3.75 3.91
N ALA A 109 -33.93 -3.56 4.62
CA ALA A 109 -34.39 -2.25 5.03
C ALA A 109 -33.29 -1.51 5.82
N PRO A 110 -33.18 -0.18 5.67
CA PRO A 110 -32.20 0.61 6.41
C PRO A 110 -32.43 0.46 7.93
N MET A 111 -31.50 -0.24 8.59
CA MET A 111 -31.50 -0.39 10.04
C MET A 111 -30.61 0.68 10.66
N VAL A 112 -31.17 1.47 11.58
CA VAL A 112 -30.37 2.40 12.39
C VAL A 112 -29.50 1.58 13.34
N ARG A 113 -28.24 1.37 12.96
CA ARG A 113 -27.26 0.73 13.84
C ARG A 113 -26.69 1.77 14.80
N ASN A 114 -27.27 1.84 16.00
CA ASN A 114 -26.68 2.59 17.10
C ASN A 114 -25.46 1.83 17.62
N SER A 115 -24.27 2.23 17.19
CA SER A 115 -23.00 1.75 17.75
C SER A 115 -22.43 2.81 18.66
N ILE A 116 -22.07 2.42 19.88
CA ILE A 116 -21.36 3.29 20.81
C ILE A 116 -19.91 3.40 20.32
N ASP A 117 -19.45 4.62 20.04
CA ASP A 117 -18.04 4.91 19.76
C ASP A 117 -17.26 4.79 21.08
N SER A 118 -16.83 3.56 21.36
CA SER A 118 -16.11 3.21 22.58
C SER A 118 -14.76 3.91 22.70
N ALA A 119 -14.18 4.41 21.60
CA ALA A 119 -12.94 5.19 21.62
C ALA A 119 -13.20 6.62 22.12
N LYS A 120 -14.28 7.26 21.67
CA LYS A 120 -14.69 8.56 22.22
C LYS A 120 -15.18 8.45 23.66
N LEU A 121 -15.97 7.42 23.98
CA LEU A 121 -16.47 7.21 25.34
C LEU A 121 -15.33 7.04 26.36
N LYS A 122 -14.26 6.31 26.00
CA LYS A 122 -13.07 6.15 26.86
C LYS A 122 -12.26 7.44 27.03
N LYS A 123 -12.30 8.35 26.06
CA LYS A 123 -11.58 9.63 26.09
C LYS A 123 -12.33 10.70 26.87
N GLU A 124 -13.64 10.82 26.67
CA GLU A 124 -14.45 11.88 27.28
C GLU A 124 -15.02 11.49 28.66
N LEU A 125 -15.35 10.21 28.86
CA LEU A 125 -15.96 9.71 30.11
C LEU A 125 -15.35 8.35 30.50
N PRO A 126 -14.08 8.33 30.96
CA PRO A 126 -13.37 7.09 31.29
C PRO A 126 -14.03 6.29 32.42
N ASP A 127 -14.66 6.95 33.39
CA ASP A 127 -15.37 6.32 34.51
C ASP A 127 -16.60 5.51 34.03
N VAL A 128 -17.40 6.12 33.14
CA VAL A 128 -18.55 5.46 32.51
C VAL A 128 -18.09 4.33 31.59
N ALA A 129 -17.03 4.53 30.81
CA ALA A 129 -16.48 3.47 29.99
C ALA A 129 -16.03 2.26 30.83
N ALA A 130 -15.36 2.49 31.97
CA ALA A 130 -14.93 1.43 32.87
C ALA A 130 -16.14 0.69 33.50
N LYS A 131 -17.18 1.43 33.91
CA LYS A 131 -18.38 0.87 34.54
C LYS A 131 -19.22 -0.03 33.62
N TYR A 132 -19.22 0.25 32.31
CA TYR A 132 -20.01 -0.51 31.32
C TYR A 132 -19.17 -1.41 30.41
N THR A 133 -17.84 -1.44 30.56
CA THR A 133 -16.98 -2.38 29.82
C THR A 133 -17.03 -3.75 30.47
N LYS A 134 -17.78 -4.67 29.86
CA LYS A 134 -17.73 -6.10 30.22
C LYS A 134 -16.52 -6.75 29.56
N THR A 135 -15.44 -6.93 30.32
CA THR A 135 -14.28 -7.72 29.87
C THR A 135 -14.62 -9.20 30.04
N SER A 136 -14.85 -9.91 28.93
CA SER A 136 -14.98 -11.37 28.94
C SER A 136 -13.73 -11.96 28.29
N ASN A 137 -13.03 -12.81 29.04
CA ASN A 137 -11.86 -13.54 28.53
C ASN A 137 -12.38 -14.62 27.57
N VAL A 138 -12.24 -14.39 26.28
CA VAL A 138 -12.67 -15.36 25.25
C VAL A 138 -11.49 -16.28 24.99
N SER A 139 -11.66 -17.57 25.28
CA SER A 139 -10.65 -18.58 25.00
C SER A 139 -10.37 -18.67 23.50
N ALA A 140 -9.12 -18.98 23.15
CA ALA A 140 -8.73 -19.18 21.76
C ALA A 140 -9.58 -20.29 21.14
N SER A 141 -10.28 -19.99 20.04
CA SER A 141 -11.00 -20.98 19.24
C SER A 141 -10.45 -20.95 17.81
N VAL A 142 -10.12 -22.12 17.29
CA VAL A 142 -9.70 -22.32 15.90
C VAL A 142 -10.95 -22.69 15.11
N LYS A 143 -11.36 -21.84 14.17
CA LYS A 143 -12.43 -22.16 13.22
C LYS A 143 -11.81 -22.89 12.03
N ILE A 144 -12.03 -24.20 11.95
CA ILE A 144 -11.69 -25.01 10.78
C ILE A 144 -12.94 -25.08 9.91
N GLU A 145 -12.91 -24.46 8.73
CA GLU A 145 -13.95 -24.62 7.70
C GLU A 145 -13.46 -25.63 6.65
N VAL A 146 -14.24 -26.69 6.43
CA VAL A 146 -14.01 -27.69 5.38
C VAL A 146 -15.21 -27.71 4.42
N ARG A 147 -14.90 -27.36 3.17
CA ARG A 147 -15.48 -27.73 1.86
C ARG A 147 -16.91 -27.34 1.47
N GLY A 148 -16.96 -26.62 0.35
CA GLY A 148 -17.64 -27.02 -0.88
C GLY A 148 -16.69 -26.77 -2.05
#